data_AF-K9LAC5-F1
#
_entry.id   AF-K9LAC5-F1
#
_cell.length_a   1.000
_cell.length_b   1.000
_cell.length_c   1.000
_cell.angle_alpha   90.00
_cell.angle_beta   90.00
_cell.angle_gamma   90.00
#
_symmetry.space_group_name_H-M   'P 1'
#
loop_
_entity.id
_entity.type
_entity.pdbx_description
1 polymer ?
#
loop_
_entity_poly.entity_id
_entity_poly.type
_entity_poly.pdbx_seq_one_letter_code
_entity_poly.pdbx_strand_id
1 'polypeptide(L)'
;GAAQADVALLMVPADGNFTTAIQKGDHKAGEIQGQTRQHARLLNLLGVKQLIVGVNKMDSDVAQYKESRYVEIRDEMRNMLIKVGWKKEFVEDSVPVLPISGWQGDNLLVPSTNMSWWTGVEVTRIDGKKIKVHTLKDALNDMVTIPQRNVDAPMRLPVSGIYKIKG
;
A
#
# COMPACT_ATOMS: atom_id res chain seq x y z
N GLY A 1 -12.05 10.28 -0.83
CA GLY A 1 -10.89 9.80 -0.05
C GLY A 1 -9.59 10.08 -0.79
N ALA A 2 -9.26 9.23 -1.78
CA ALA A 2 -7.96 9.26 -2.46
C ALA A 2 -7.56 10.62 -3.09
N ALA A 3 -8.52 11.45 -3.53
CA ALA A 3 -8.26 12.76 -4.12
C ALA A 3 -7.61 13.79 -3.16
N GLN A 4 -7.58 13.51 -1.85
CA GLN A 4 -6.96 14.36 -0.83
C GLN A 4 -5.82 13.64 -0.10
N ALA A 5 -5.46 12.42 -0.52
CA ALA A 5 -4.49 11.60 0.20
C ALA A 5 -3.05 11.93 -0.23
N ASP A 6 -2.19 12.24 0.74
CA ASP A 6 -0.76 12.44 0.51
C ASP A 6 0.06 11.14 0.56
N VAL A 7 -0.49 10.14 1.25
CA VAL A 7 0.04 8.79 1.42
C VAL A 7 -1.08 7.77 1.23
N ALA A 8 -0.75 6.61 0.67
CA ALA A 8 -1.69 5.50 0.53
C ALA A 8 -1.11 4.20 1.10
N LEU A 9 -1.94 3.50 1.86
CA LEU A 9 -1.74 2.10 2.24
C LEU A 9 -2.60 1.22 1.33
N LEU A 10 -1.96 0.49 0.43
CA LEU A 10 -2.61 -0.46 -0.48
C LEU A 10 -2.59 -1.85 0.13
N MET A 11 -3.77 -2.32 0.53
CA MET A 11 -3.94 -3.62 1.19
C MET A 11 -4.18 -4.73 0.16
N VAL A 12 -3.56 -5.87 0.39
CA VAL A 12 -3.62 -7.06 -0.47
C VAL A 12 -3.78 -8.29 0.41
N PRO A 13 -4.74 -9.18 0.15
CA PRO A 13 -4.89 -10.38 0.95
C PRO A 13 -3.85 -11.44 0.55
N ALA A 14 -3.33 -12.17 1.54
CA ALA A 14 -2.45 -13.32 1.33
C ALA A 14 -3.18 -14.66 1.18
N ASP A 15 -4.51 -14.64 1.35
CA ASP A 15 -5.40 -15.79 1.19
C ASP A 15 -5.69 -16.11 -0.29
N GLY A 16 -6.66 -17.00 -0.54
CA GLY A 16 -7.08 -17.39 -1.88
C GLY A 16 -7.67 -16.26 -2.74
N ASN A 17 -7.99 -15.10 -2.16
CA ASN A 17 -8.53 -13.95 -2.89
C ASN A 17 -7.45 -13.04 -3.50
N PHE A 18 -6.17 -13.42 -3.36
CA PHE A 18 -5.08 -12.64 -3.91
C PHE A 18 -5.21 -12.42 -5.43
N THR A 19 -5.45 -13.50 -6.18
CA THR A 19 -5.52 -13.47 -7.65
C THR A 19 -6.68 -12.62 -8.16
N THR A 20 -7.84 -12.70 -7.50
CA THR A 20 -9.03 -11.89 -7.81
C THR A 20 -8.80 -10.41 -7.48
N ALA A 21 -8.05 -10.10 -6.42
CA ALA A 21 -7.74 -8.73 -6.04
C ALA A 21 -6.87 -8.00 -7.07
N ILE A 22 -5.95 -8.71 -7.75
CA ILE A 22 -5.01 -8.14 -8.73
C ILE A 22 -5.38 -8.38 -10.19
N GLN A 23 -6.51 -9.06 -10.45
CA GLN A 23 -6.95 -9.48 -11.78
C GLN A 23 -6.97 -8.32 -12.79
N LYS A 24 -6.50 -8.61 -14.00
CA LYS A 24 -6.67 -7.73 -15.17
C LYS A 24 -8.14 -7.77 -15.59
N GLY A 25 -8.79 -6.61 -15.64
CA GLY A 25 -10.13 -6.56 -16.23
C GLY A 25 -10.04 -6.62 -17.75
N ASP A 26 -10.95 -7.36 -18.37
CA ASP A 26 -11.21 -7.34 -19.80
C ASP A 26 -12.70 -7.12 -20.03
N HIS A 27 -13.05 -5.89 -20.43
CA HIS A 27 -14.43 -5.47 -20.66
C HIS A 27 -15.07 -6.21 -21.84
N LYS A 28 -14.27 -6.79 -22.75
CA LYS A 28 -14.77 -7.59 -23.88
C LYS A 28 -15.06 -9.03 -23.48
N ALA A 29 -14.31 -9.56 -22.52
CA ALA A 29 -14.49 -10.92 -21.98
C ALA A 29 -15.43 -10.95 -20.76
N GLY A 30 -15.92 -9.80 -20.29
CA GLY A 30 -16.74 -9.70 -19.08
C GLY A 30 -15.95 -9.87 -17.78
N GLU A 31 -14.62 -9.82 -17.83
CA GLU A 31 -13.76 -9.95 -16.65
C GLU A 31 -13.69 -8.62 -15.88
N ILE A 32 -14.15 -8.65 -14.63
CA ILE A 32 -14.12 -7.49 -13.74
C ILE A 32 -12.68 -7.25 -13.28
N GLN A 33 -12.24 -6.00 -13.35
CA GLN A 33 -10.93 -5.62 -12.86
C GLN A 33 -10.85 -5.76 -11.34
N GLY A 34 -9.78 -6.39 -10.84
CA GLY A 34 -9.53 -6.50 -9.40
C GLY A 34 -9.43 -5.14 -8.72
N GLN A 35 -10.02 -5.01 -7.54
CA GLN A 35 -10.11 -3.74 -6.81
C GLN A 35 -8.74 -3.16 -6.44
N THR A 36 -7.79 -4.00 -6.00
CA THR A 36 -6.42 -3.55 -5.68
C THR A 36 -5.72 -2.97 -6.90
N ARG A 37 -5.92 -3.58 -8.08
CA ARG A 37 -5.39 -3.06 -9.35
C ARG A 37 -6.02 -1.73 -9.73
N GLN A 38 -7.33 -1.58 -9.54
CA GLN A 38 -8.04 -0.33 -9.81
C GLN A 38 -7.57 0.79 -8.88
N HIS A 39 -7.47 0.52 -7.57
CA HIS A 39 -6.96 1.48 -6.59
C HIS A 39 -5.51 1.88 -6.90
N ALA A 40 -4.63 0.93 -7.20
CA ALA A 40 -3.25 1.22 -7.59
C ALA A 40 -3.17 2.18 -8.80
N ARG A 41 -4.06 2.02 -9.78
CA ARG A 41 -4.14 2.91 -10.95
C ARG A 41 -4.61 4.31 -10.56
N LEU A 42 -5.67 4.39 -9.77
CA LEU A 42 -6.25 5.65 -9.32
C LEU A 42 -5.25 6.45 -8.48
N LEU A 43 -4.52 5.80 -7.58
CA LEU A 43 -3.49 6.43 -6.75
C LEU A 43 -2.37 7.05 -7.59
N ASN A 44 -1.93 6.35 -8.64
CA ASN A 44 -0.93 6.89 -9.57
C ASN A 44 -1.45 8.12 -10.32
N LEU A 45 -2.68 8.04 -10.85
CA LEU A 45 -3.31 9.14 -11.59
C LEU A 45 -3.58 10.37 -10.72
N LEU A 46 -3.88 10.17 -9.44
CA LEU A 46 -4.09 11.24 -8.46
C LEU A 46 -2.77 11.82 -7.93
N GLY A 47 -1.62 11.29 -8.35
CA GLY A 47 -0.31 11.83 -8.01
C GLY A 47 0.16 11.51 -6.60
N VAL A 48 -0.32 10.40 -6.00
CA VAL A 48 0.17 9.94 -4.70
C VAL A 48 1.62 9.49 -4.84
N LYS A 49 2.53 10.15 -4.13
CA LYS A 49 3.98 9.89 -4.20
C LYS A 49 4.51 9.01 -3.07
N GLN A 50 3.67 8.66 -2.10
CA GLN A 50 4.03 7.83 -0.95
C GLN A 50 3.07 6.65 -0.89
N LEU A 51 3.56 5.47 -1.28
CA LEU A 51 2.78 4.25 -1.36
C LEU A 51 3.39 3.19 -0.45
N ILE A 52 2.57 2.56 0.38
CA ILE A 52 2.90 1.41 1.22
C ILE A 52 2.02 0.26 0.78
N VAL A 53 2.58 -0.94 0.63
CA VAL A 53 1.80 -2.15 0.34
C VAL A 53 1.75 -3.02 1.60
N GLY A 54 0.55 -3.36 2.06
CA GLY A 54 0.33 -4.29 3.17
C GLY A 54 -0.18 -5.64 2.65
N VAL A 55 0.64 -6.68 2.77
CA VAL A 55 0.25 -8.07 2.52
C VAL A 55 -0.42 -8.60 3.78
N ASN A 56 -1.74 -8.54 3.82
CA ASN A 56 -2.56 -8.81 4.99
C ASN A 56 -3.06 -10.27 5.02
N LYS A 57 -3.51 -10.72 6.20
CA LYS A 57 -3.96 -12.10 6.47
C LYS A 57 -2.85 -13.15 6.34
N MET A 58 -1.63 -12.80 6.77
CA MET A 58 -0.53 -13.77 6.84
C MET A 58 -0.84 -14.94 7.79
N ASP A 59 -1.79 -14.77 8.71
CA ASP A 59 -2.33 -15.79 9.62
C ASP A 59 -3.31 -16.78 8.97
N SER A 60 -3.71 -16.56 7.71
CA SER A 60 -4.65 -17.45 7.02
C SER A 60 -4.11 -18.88 6.88
N ASP A 61 -5.03 -19.83 6.74
CA ASP A 61 -4.75 -21.25 6.47
C ASP A 61 -3.94 -21.48 5.18
N VAL A 62 -4.04 -20.57 4.22
CA VAL A 62 -3.25 -20.56 2.98
C VAL A 62 -1.85 -20.02 3.21
N ALA A 63 -1.72 -18.85 3.87
CA ALA A 63 -0.44 -18.17 4.02
C ALA A 63 0.41 -18.77 5.15
N GLN A 64 -0.18 -19.12 6.29
CA GLN A 64 0.44 -19.76 7.45
C GLN A 64 1.78 -19.12 7.85
N TYR A 65 1.87 -17.79 7.75
CA TYR A 65 3.08 -17.00 7.98
C TYR A 65 4.29 -17.44 7.14
N LYS A 66 4.09 -18.13 6.01
CA LYS A 66 5.17 -18.65 5.16
C LYS A 66 5.81 -17.53 4.35
N GLU A 67 7.14 -17.49 4.38
CA GLU A 67 7.94 -16.59 3.56
C GLU A 67 7.69 -16.80 2.07
N SER A 68 7.57 -18.06 1.62
CA SER A 68 7.36 -18.38 0.21
C SER A 68 6.10 -17.72 -0.37
N ARG A 69 4.99 -17.72 0.39
CA ARG A 69 3.73 -17.08 0.00
C ARG A 69 3.87 -15.56 -0.02
N TYR A 70 4.55 -14.98 0.97
CA TYR A 70 4.83 -13.54 0.98
C TYR A 70 5.69 -13.12 -0.23
N VAL A 71 6.76 -13.86 -0.55
CA VAL A 71 7.66 -13.57 -1.67
C VAL A 71 6.92 -13.60 -3.01
N GLU A 72 6.09 -14.63 -3.22
CA GLU A 72 5.20 -14.72 -4.39
C GLU A 72 4.33 -13.47 -4.53
N ILE A 73 3.58 -13.12 -3.48
CA ILE A 73 2.68 -11.96 -3.49
C ILE A 73 3.45 -10.65 -3.69
N ARG A 74 4.60 -10.49 -3.02
CA ARG A 74 5.45 -9.30 -3.12
C ARG A 74 5.88 -9.06 -4.55
N ASP A 75 6.37 -10.10 -5.22
CA ASP A 75 6.93 -9.99 -6.56
C ASP A 75 5.81 -9.78 -7.59
N GLU A 76 4.68 -10.46 -7.43
CA GLU A 76 3.49 -10.21 -8.26
C GLU A 76 2.93 -8.80 -8.06
N MET A 77 2.89 -8.29 -6.83
CA MET A 77 2.44 -6.93 -6.54
C MET A 77 3.36 -5.87 -7.16
N ARG A 78 4.69 -6.04 -7.05
CA ARG A 78 5.65 -5.15 -7.71
C ARG A 78 5.45 -5.13 -9.23
N ASN A 79 5.33 -6.32 -9.83
CA ASN A 79 5.05 -6.46 -11.27
C ASN A 79 3.71 -5.83 -11.68
N MET A 80 2.68 -5.97 -10.85
CA MET A 80 1.38 -5.38 -11.08
C MET A 80 1.43 -3.85 -11.05
N LEU A 81 2.10 -3.25 -10.05
CA LEU A 81 2.28 -1.81 -9.95
C LEU A 81 2.99 -1.23 -11.18
N ILE A 82 4.08 -1.86 -11.62
CA ILE A 82 4.81 -1.45 -12.83
C ILE A 82 3.90 -1.50 -14.07
N LYS A 83 3.14 -2.60 -14.24
CA LYS A 83 2.19 -2.77 -15.35
C LYS A 83 1.04 -1.75 -15.33
N VAL A 84 0.69 -1.22 -14.16
CA VAL A 84 -0.35 -0.20 -14.00
C VAL A 84 0.17 1.21 -14.29
N GLY A 85 1.49 1.39 -14.39
CA GLY A 85 2.14 2.64 -14.79
C GLY A 85 2.96 3.31 -13.68
N TRP A 86 3.22 2.62 -12.56
CA TRP A 86 4.18 3.10 -11.57
C TRP A 86 5.61 2.94 -12.10
N LYS A 87 6.49 3.91 -11.80
CA LYS A 87 7.90 3.83 -12.20
C LYS A 87 8.59 2.65 -11.50
N LYS A 88 9.39 1.88 -12.25
CA LYS A 88 10.09 0.69 -11.71
C LYS A 88 10.98 1.04 -10.52
N GLU A 89 11.84 2.05 -10.66
CA GLU A 89 12.72 2.54 -9.60
C GLU A 89 11.95 2.91 -8.33
N PHE A 90 10.82 3.60 -8.49
CA PHE A 90 9.96 3.95 -7.36
C PHE A 90 9.40 2.70 -6.65
N VAL A 91 8.93 1.71 -7.40
CA VAL A 91 8.35 0.47 -6.84
C VAL A 91 9.41 -0.38 -6.13
N GLU A 92 10.64 -0.41 -6.65
CA GLU A 92 11.73 -1.21 -6.08
C GLU A 92 12.36 -0.54 -4.86
N ASP A 93 12.63 0.77 -4.93
CA ASP A 93 13.38 1.48 -3.89
C ASP A 93 12.50 2.18 -2.86
N SER A 94 11.30 2.64 -3.23
CA SER A 94 10.50 3.54 -2.39
C SER A 94 9.20 2.93 -1.86
N VAL A 95 8.76 1.76 -2.35
CA VAL A 95 7.49 1.14 -1.91
C VAL A 95 7.77 -0.04 -0.97
N PRO A 96 7.60 0.12 0.36
CA PRO A 96 7.70 -1.01 1.27
C PRO A 96 6.52 -1.97 1.06
N VAL A 97 6.83 -3.27 1.00
CA VAL A 97 5.84 -4.35 0.97
C VAL A 97 5.93 -5.10 2.28
N LEU A 98 4.96 -4.89 3.17
CA LEU A 98 4.99 -5.38 4.55
C LEU A 98 4.10 -6.61 4.72
N PRO A 99 4.60 -7.74 5.24
CA PRO A 99 3.76 -8.85 5.68
C PRO A 99 3.11 -8.50 7.01
N ILE A 100 1.78 -8.52 7.09
CA ILE A 100 1.01 -8.17 8.30
C ILE A 100 -0.15 -9.14 8.55
N SER A 101 -0.58 -9.22 9.80
CA SER A 101 -1.91 -9.73 10.15
C SER A 101 -2.67 -8.64 10.88
N GLY A 102 -3.69 -8.09 10.23
CA GLY A 102 -4.60 -7.15 10.86
C GLY A 102 -5.40 -7.76 12.01
N TRP A 103 -5.64 -9.08 11.98
CA TRP A 103 -6.43 -9.78 12.98
C TRP A 103 -5.62 -10.10 14.24
N GLN A 104 -4.41 -10.63 14.07
CA GLN A 104 -3.53 -11.00 15.18
C GLN A 104 -2.66 -9.82 15.66
N GLY A 105 -2.58 -8.74 14.89
CA GLY A 105 -1.77 -7.56 15.20
C GLY A 105 -0.30 -7.66 14.77
N ASP A 106 0.07 -8.72 14.06
CA ASP A 106 1.45 -8.98 13.62
C ASP A 106 1.97 -7.88 12.70
N ASN A 107 3.17 -7.37 13.00
CA ASN A 107 3.89 -6.34 12.25
C ASN A 107 3.12 -5.01 12.10
N LEU A 108 2.08 -4.76 12.90
CA LEU A 108 1.38 -3.47 12.91
C LEU A 108 2.14 -2.41 13.72
N LEU A 109 2.36 -2.70 15.01
CA LEU A 109 3.03 -1.79 15.96
C LEU A 109 4.36 -2.35 16.45
N VAL A 110 4.45 -3.67 16.55
CA VAL A 110 5.61 -4.41 17.03
C VAL A 110 5.93 -5.54 16.05
N PRO A 111 7.21 -5.96 15.98
CA PRO A 111 7.60 -7.10 15.17
C PRO A 111 6.85 -8.38 15.59
N SER A 112 6.43 -9.15 14.60
CA SER A 112 5.81 -10.45 14.80
C SER A 112 6.83 -11.50 15.24
N THR A 113 6.45 -12.33 16.22
CA THR A 113 7.20 -13.54 16.58
C THR A 113 6.92 -14.71 15.63
N ASN A 114 5.82 -14.64 14.86
CA ASN A 114 5.38 -15.69 13.94
C ASN A 114 6.10 -15.62 12.58
N MET A 115 6.73 -14.49 12.28
CA MET A 115 7.46 -14.25 11.03
C MET A 115 8.93 -13.91 11.30
N SER A 116 9.66 -14.85 11.92
CA SER A 116 11.08 -14.66 12.25
C SER A 116 11.99 -14.42 11.03
N TRP A 117 11.55 -14.86 9.84
CA TRP A 117 12.20 -14.59 8.56
C TRP A 117 12.11 -13.13 8.12
N TRP A 118 11.11 -12.38 8.61
CA TRP A 118 10.93 -10.97 8.26
C TRP A 118 11.87 -10.09 9.08
N THR A 119 12.92 -9.57 8.44
CA THR A 119 13.92 -8.69 9.07
C THR A 119 13.74 -7.21 8.72
N GLY A 120 12.70 -6.87 7.96
CA GLY A 120 12.39 -5.52 7.49
C GLY A 120 12.88 -5.26 6.07
N VAL A 121 12.40 -4.16 5.50
CA VAL A 121 12.76 -3.72 4.14
C VAL A 121 13.41 -2.36 4.20
N GLU A 122 14.51 -2.19 3.47
CA GLU A 122 15.11 -0.87 3.27
C GLU A 122 14.37 -0.14 2.17
N VAL A 123 13.97 1.11 2.46
CA VAL A 123 13.30 1.98 1.50
C VAL A 123 13.95 3.36 1.47
N THR A 124 13.94 3.96 0.29
CA THR A 124 14.39 5.33 0.06
C THR A 124 13.19 6.26 0.18
N ARG A 125 13.24 7.19 1.12
CA ARG A 125 12.23 8.24 1.31
C ARG A 125 12.27 9.25 0.16
N ILE A 126 11.23 10.09 0.10
CA ILE A 126 11.16 11.20 -0.86
C ILE A 126 12.33 12.18 -0.69
N ASP A 127 12.88 12.33 0.53
CA ASP A 127 14.04 13.19 0.80
C ASP A 127 15.39 12.52 0.47
N GLY A 128 15.38 11.32 -0.12
CA GLY A 128 16.56 10.56 -0.52
C GLY A 128 17.21 9.76 0.61
N LYS A 129 16.69 9.82 1.84
CA LYS A 129 17.24 9.03 2.96
C LYS A 129 16.78 7.59 2.88
N LYS A 130 17.72 6.67 3.10
CA LYS A 130 17.41 5.25 3.29
C LYS A 130 17.00 5.00 4.73
N ILE A 131 15.89 4.32 4.91
CA ILE A 131 15.38 3.89 6.21
C ILE A 131 15.05 2.41 6.15
N LYS A 132 15.10 1.74 7.30
CA LYS A 132 14.67 0.36 7.42
C LYS A 132 13.29 0.33 8.07
N VAL A 133 12.32 -0.24 7.38
CA VAL A 133 10.92 -0.35 7.84
C VAL A 133 10.65 -1.80 8.24
N HIS A 134 10.26 -2.02 9.49
CA HIS A 134 9.95 -3.36 10.00
C HIS A 134 8.45 -3.56 10.20
N THR A 135 7.78 -2.55 10.74
CA THR A 135 6.34 -2.58 11.03
C THR A 135 5.57 -1.51 10.24
N LEU A 136 4.24 -1.62 10.22
CA LEU A 136 3.38 -0.59 9.63
C LEU A 136 3.51 0.77 10.34
N LYS A 137 3.73 0.76 11.66
CA LYS A 137 4.02 1.97 12.44
C LYS A 137 5.28 2.66 11.94
N ASP A 138 6.37 1.92 11.72
CA ASP A 138 7.63 2.48 11.23
C ASP A 138 7.43 3.05 9.82
N ALA A 139 6.63 2.39 8.99
CA ALA A 139 6.30 2.91 7.67
C ALA A 139 5.56 4.26 7.78
N LEU A 140 4.54 4.36 8.64
CA LEU A 140 3.75 5.59 8.76
C LEU A 140 4.50 6.73 9.46
N ASN A 141 5.34 6.44 10.44
CA ASN A 141 6.05 7.46 11.22
C ASN A 141 7.38 7.87 10.60
N ASP A 142 8.15 6.89 10.12
CA ASP A 142 9.55 7.11 9.74
C ASP A 142 9.73 7.22 8.22
N MET A 143 8.88 6.57 7.41
CA MET A 143 8.93 6.70 5.95
C MET A 143 8.19 7.93 5.46
N VAL A 144 6.95 8.12 5.91
CA VAL A 144 6.09 9.18 5.41
C VAL A 144 6.69 10.54 5.75
N THR A 145 6.67 11.42 4.76
CA THR A 145 7.08 12.82 4.87
C THR A 145 5.86 13.69 4.66
N ILE A 146 5.83 14.81 5.38
CA ILE A 146 4.77 15.82 5.18
C ILE A 146 5.06 16.48 3.83
N PRO A 147 4.12 16.44 2.87
CA PRO A 147 4.32 17.12 1.59
C PRO A 147 4.34 18.63 1.80
N GLN A 148 5.09 19.34 0.96
CA GLN A 148 5.13 20.79 0.99
C GLN A 148 3.73 21.35 0.70
N ARG A 149 3.23 22.20 1.62
CA ARG A 149 1.96 22.91 1.46
C ARG A 149 2.25 24.33 0.95
N ASN A 150 1.53 24.77 -0.07
CA ASN A 150 1.67 26.12 -0.60
C ASN A 150 0.71 27.07 0.14
N VAL A 151 1.20 27.70 1.21
CA VAL A 151 0.41 28.59 2.07
C VAL A 151 0.12 29.96 1.45
N ASP A 152 0.95 30.39 0.49
CA ASP A 152 0.82 31.69 -0.18
C ASP A 152 -0.14 31.63 -1.38
N ALA A 153 -0.54 30.43 -1.80
CA ALA A 153 -1.48 30.25 -2.89
C ALA A 153 -2.90 30.70 -2.48
N PRO A 154 -3.73 31.15 -3.45
CA PRO A 154 -5.13 31.44 -3.19
C PRO A 154 -5.86 30.24 -2.57
N MET A 155 -6.67 30.49 -1.54
CA MET A 155 -7.45 29.46 -0.86
C MET A 155 -8.32 28.69 -1.87
N ARG A 156 -8.23 27.36 -1.82
CA ARG A 156 -9.10 26.43 -2.54
C ARG A 156 -9.52 25.33 -1.56
N LEU A 157 -10.83 25.15 -1.39
CA LEU A 157 -11.39 24.13 -0.50
C LEU A 157 -12.51 23.39 -1.23
N PRO A 158 -12.25 22.21 -1.80
CA PRO A 158 -13.30 21.36 -2.34
C PRO A 158 -14.21 20.85 -1.21
N VAL A 159 -15.50 21.18 -1.26
CA VAL A 159 -16.48 20.76 -0.26
C VAL A 159 -16.91 19.32 -0.54
N SER A 160 -16.73 18.43 0.43
CA SER A 160 -17.04 16.99 0.31
C SER A 160 -18.49 16.64 0.68
N GLY A 161 -19.13 17.44 1.52
CA GLY A 161 -20.51 17.25 1.97
C GLY A 161 -21.03 18.47 2.71
N ILE A 162 -22.35 18.64 2.71
CA ILE A 162 -23.05 19.75 3.37
C ILE A 162 -24.02 19.14 4.38
N TYR A 163 -23.87 19.50 5.65
CA TYR A 163 -24.68 18.96 6.73
C TYR A 163 -25.31 20.10 7.54
N LYS A 164 -26.54 19.89 8.00
CA LYS A 164 -27.20 20.76 8.97
C LYS A 164 -27.06 20.13 10.36
N ILE A 165 -26.14 20.65 11.16
CA ILE A 165 -25.96 20.25 12.56
C ILE A 165 -26.79 21.22 13.41
N LYS A 166 -27.71 20.70 14.24
CA LYS A 166 -28.36 21.52 15.27
C LYS A 166 -27.31 21.81 16.34
N GLY A 167 -27.04 23.09 16.57
CA GLY A 167 -26.21 23.55 17.69
C GLY A 167 -26.83 23.22 19.03
#